data_AF-A0A845ZRJ0-F1
#
_entry.id   AF-A0A845ZRJ0-F1
#
_cell.length_a   1.000
_cell.length_b   1.000
_cell.length_c   1.000
_cell.angle_alpha   90.00
_cell.angle_beta   90.00
_cell.angle_gamma   90.00
#
_symmetry.space_group_name_H-M   'P 1'
#
loop_
_entity.id
_entity.type
_entity.pdbx_description
1 polymer ?
#
loop_
_entity_poly.entity_id
_entity_poly.type
_entity_poly.pdbx_seq_one_letter_code
_entity_poly.pdbx_strand_id
1 'polypeptide(L)'
;VVMYPLVSATMFICPVLIGMWGHISFSDLTGKASDQVFPMMLTEHTPIWLASLVMVGALAAMMSTLDSQLLALSSMLTRDIYFAYFRKTASLKEQTFVGRVLIVLLAIIGLIIAKNPPGTITAIATQAFTGLAVLFPTVIAVLYSKTIHPLTCIVSILVGEAAVIGFQLGIIPKSLTFGFLPVVPIVALSALIIVVGSIKPIRRLD
;
A
#
# COMPACT_ATOMS: atom_id res chain seq x y z
N VAL A 1 -20.04 6.19 -6.05
CA VAL A 1 -19.41 6.08 -4.71
C VAL A 1 -20.29 5.31 -3.73
N VAL A 2 -21.60 5.59 -3.62
CA VAL A 2 -22.50 4.90 -2.65
C VAL A 2 -22.61 3.39 -2.87
N MET A 3 -22.58 2.90 -4.12
CA MET A 3 -22.63 1.45 -4.42
C MET A 3 -21.29 0.72 -4.27
N TYR A 4 -20.17 1.45 -4.12
CA TYR A 4 -18.84 0.85 -4.12
C TYR A 4 -18.59 -0.11 -2.94
N PRO A 5 -18.98 0.20 -1.69
CA PRO A 5 -18.87 -0.74 -0.57
C PRO A 5 -19.69 -2.03 -0.79
N LEU A 6 -20.87 -1.91 -1.39
CA LEU A 6 -21.72 -3.07 -1.67
C LEU A 6 -21.10 -3.97 -2.74
N VAL A 7 -20.63 -3.38 -3.84
CA VAL A 7 -20.00 -4.13 -4.94
C VAL A 7 -18.72 -4.80 -4.46
N SER A 8 -17.87 -4.10 -3.72
CA SER A 8 -16.64 -4.68 -3.15
C SER A 8 -16.96 -5.80 -2.17
N ALA A 9 -17.88 -5.61 -1.22
CA ALA A 9 -18.29 -6.65 -0.28
C ALA A 9 -18.74 -7.92 -1.01
N THR A 10 -19.58 -7.78 -2.05
CA THR A 10 -20.05 -8.92 -2.85
C THR A 10 -18.90 -9.61 -3.60
N MET A 11 -17.97 -8.85 -4.19
CA MET A 11 -16.82 -9.41 -4.90
C MET A 11 -15.86 -10.19 -3.99
N PHE A 12 -15.73 -9.79 -2.73
CA PHE A 12 -14.84 -10.46 -1.77
C PHE A 12 -15.42 -11.76 -1.19
N ILE A 13 -16.73 -12.05 -1.36
CA ILE A 13 -17.34 -13.28 -0.87
C ILE A 13 -16.63 -14.51 -1.43
N CYS A 14 -16.40 -14.57 -2.74
CA CYS A 14 -15.81 -15.76 -3.36
C CYS A 14 -14.36 -16.02 -2.89
N PRO A 15 -13.43 -15.04 -2.92
CA PRO A 15 -12.07 -15.23 -2.38
C PRO A 15 -12.05 -15.59 -0.89
N VAL A 16 -12.92 -14.98 -0.07
CA VAL A 16 -12.99 -15.26 1.37
C VAL A 16 -13.45 -16.70 1.62
N LEU A 17 -14.48 -17.17 0.91
CA LEU A 17 -14.95 -18.55 1.03
C LEU A 17 -13.88 -19.56 0.63
N ILE A 18 -13.14 -19.30 -0.46
CA ILE A 18 -12.01 -20.16 -0.87
C ILE A 18 -10.94 -20.19 0.22
N GLY A 19 -10.61 -19.05 0.82
CA GLY A 19 -9.66 -19.00 1.94
C GLY A 19 -10.15 -19.76 3.18
N MET A 20 -11.43 -19.64 3.52
CA MET A 20 -12.04 -20.36 4.65
C MET A 20 -12.04 -21.88 4.43
N TRP A 21 -12.48 -22.35 3.26
CA TRP A 21 -12.45 -23.78 2.94
C TRP A 21 -11.02 -24.30 2.84
N GLY A 22 -10.12 -23.54 2.23
CA GLY A 22 -8.71 -23.89 2.15
C GLY A 22 -8.03 -24.01 3.50
N HIS A 23 -8.41 -23.20 4.50
CA HIS A 23 -7.91 -23.36 5.86
C HIS A 23 -8.35 -24.68 6.52
N ILE A 24 -9.55 -25.18 6.18
CA ILE A 24 -10.07 -26.46 6.68
C ILE A 24 -9.38 -27.62 5.95
N SER A 25 -9.24 -27.54 4.62
CA SER A 25 -8.61 -28.58 3.80
C SER A 25 -7.10 -28.68 4.01
N PHE A 26 -6.43 -27.56 4.29
CA PHE A 26 -4.98 -27.47 4.42
C PHE A 26 -4.59 -26.79 5.75
N SER A 27 -4.91 -27.44 6.87
CA SER A 27 -4.72 -26.87 8.22
C SER A 27 -3.25 -26.59 8.57
N ASP A 28 -2.30 -27.22 7.89
CA ASP A 28 -0.87 -27.05 8.12
C ASP A 28 -0.28 -25.78 7.48
N LEU A 29 -1.05 -25.09 6.61
CA LEU A 29 -0.59 -23.86 5.96
C LEU A 29 -0.59 -22.70 6.95
N THR A 30 0.60 -22.38 7.46
CA THR A 30 0.80 -21.26 8.39
C THR A 30 1.80 -20.25 7.83
N GLY A 31 1.69 -19.01 8.29
CA GLY A 31 2.57 -17.92 7.85
C GLY A 31 2.55 -17.76 6.32
N LYS A 32 3.73 -17.64 5.70
CA LYS A 32 3.89 -17.41 4.26
C LYS A 32 3.36 -18.54 3.37
N ALA A 33 3.22 -19.76 3.91
CA ALA A 33 2.68 -20.89 3.15
C ALA A 33 1.18 -20.73 2.85
N SER A 34 0.45 -19.92 3.65
CA SER A 34 -0.98 -19.70 3.43
C SER A 34 -1.31 -18.95 2.13
N ASP A 35 -0.34 -18.19 1.59
CA ASP A 35 -0.53 -17.49 0.31
C ASP A 35 -0.69 -18.46 -0.88
N GLN A 36 -0.34 -19.74 -0.71
CA GLN A 36 -0.50 -20.79 -1.72
C GLN A 36 -1.88 -21.47 -1.69
N VAL A 37 -2.77 -21.08 -0.76
CA VAL A 37 -4.08 -21.71 -0.57
C VAL A 37 -4.93 -21.71 -1.84
N PHE A 38 -4.92 -20.61 -2.60
CA PHE A 38 -5.71 -20.49 -3.82
C PHE A 38 -5.22 -21.43 -4.94
N PRO A 39 -3.92 -21.45 -5.29
CA PRO A 39 -3.38 -22.47 -6.21
C PRO A 39 -3.69 -23.90 -5.79
N MET A 40 -3.51 -24.25 -4.51
CA MET A 40 -3.76 -25.62 -4.02
C MET A 40 -5.24 -26.02 -4.15
N MET A 41 -6.15 -25.14 -3.76
CA MET A 41 -7.59 -25.35 -3.91
C MET A 41 -7.99 -25.58 -5.39
N LEU A 42 -7.38 -24.84 -6.32
CA LEU A 42 -7.63 -25.04 -7.75
C LEU A 42 -7.13 -26.39 -8.24
N THR A 43 -5.91 -26.78 -7.88
CA THR A 43 -5.33 -28.05 -8.37
C THR A 43 -6.01 -29.28 -7.78
N GLU A 44 -6.52 -29.19 -6.56
CA GLU A 44 -7.19 -30.31 -5.88
C GLU A 44 -8.64 -30.51 -6.35
N HIS A 45 -9.35 -29.40 -6.61
CA HIS A 45 -10.80 -29.43 -6.82
C HIS A 45 -11.24 -29.14 -8.26
N THR A 46 -10.31 -28.87 -9.18
CA THR A 46 -10.66 -28.61 -10.59
C THR A 46 -9.76 -29.38 -11.57
N PRO A 47 -10.25 -29.67 -12.79
CA PRO A 47 -9.42 -30.24 -13.83
C PRO A 47 -8.22 -29.36 -14.15
N ILE A 48 -7.08 -29.98 -14.48
CA ILE A 48 -5.81 -29.27 -14.73
C ILE A 48 -5.90 -28.15 -15.77
N TRP A 49 -6.72 -28.32 -16.81
CA TRP A 49 -6.90 -27.31 -17.85
C TRP A 49 -7.57 -26.05 -17.31
N LEU A 50 -8.53 -26.20 -16.38
CA LEU A 50 -9.25 -25.08 -15.78
C LEU A 50 -8.38 -24.38 -14.74
N ALA A 51 -7.70 -25.14 -13.87
CA ALA A 51 -6.74 -24.60 -12.92
C ALA A 51 -5.66 -23.76 -13.65
N SER A 52 -5.10 -24.29 -14.74
CA SER A 52 -4.10 -23.59 -15.54
C SER A 52 -4.65 -22.32 -16.18
N LEU A 53 -5.86 -22.38 -16.75
CA LEU A 53 -6.52 -21.21 -17.35
C LEU A 53 -6.72 -20.09 -16.32
N VAL A 54 -7.24 -20.43 -15.14
CA VAL A 54 -7.49 -19.47 -14.06
C VAL A 54 -6.18 -18.87 -13.54
N MET A 55 -5.14 -19.70 -13.34
CA MET A 55 -3.83 -19.23 -12.88
C MET A 55 -3.16 -18.30 -13.90
N VAL A 56 -3.22 -18.62 -15.19
CA VAL A 56 -2.73 -17.73 -16.26
C VAL A 56 -3.52 -16.42 -16.29
N GLY A 57 -4.84 -16.46 -16.13
CA GLY A 57 -5.68 -15.28 -16.02
C GLY A 57 -5.32 -14.40 -14.82
N ALA A 58 -5.07 -15.01 -13.65
CA ALA A 58 -4.65 -14.31 -12.45
C ALA A 58 -3.27 -13.64 -12.63
N LEU A 59 -2.32 -14.34 -13.26
CA LEU A 59 -1.02 -13.78 -13.61
C LEU A 59 -1.14 -12.60 -14.59
N ALA A 60 -1.98 -12.71 -15.62
CA ALA A 60 -2.23 -11.64 -16.58
C ALA A 60 -2.85 -10.40 -15.90
N ALA A 61 -3.83 -10.59 -15.02
CA ALA A 61 -4.41 -9.50 -14.23
C ALA A 61 -3.38 -8.82 -13.32
N MET A 62 -2.53 -9.61 -12.66
CA MET A 62 -1.44 -9.09 -11.83
C MET A 62 -0.43 -8.28 -12.65
N MET A 63 -0.03 -8.75 -13.83
CA MET A 63 0.91 -8.04 -14.72
C MET A 63 0.38 -6.64 -15.09
N SER A 64 -0.90 -6.52 -15.46
CA SER A 64 -1.50 -5.21 -15.77
C SER A 64 -1.45 -4.23 -14.58
N THR A 65 -1.64 -4.74 -13.36
CA THR A 65 -1.56 -3.94 -12.14
C THR A 65 -0.11 -3.55 -11.86
N LEU A 66 0.82 -4.50 -11.95
CA LEU A 66 2.25 -4.25 -11.73
C LEU A 66 2.82 -3.23 -12.71
N ASP A 67 2.44 -3.32 -14.00
CA ASP A 67 2.90 -2.39 -15.03
C ASP A 67 2.48 -0.96 -14.74
N SER A 68 1.20 -0.75 -14.38
CA SER A 68 0.69 0.58 -14.02
C SER A 68 1.36 1.14 -12.75
N GLN A 69 1.63 0.29 -11.75
CA GLN A 69 2.29 0.73 -10.52
C GLN A 69 3.78 1.03 -10.70
N LEU A 70 4.50 0.21 -11.48
CA LEU A 70 5.90 0.49 -11.83
C LEU A 70 6.03 1.78 -12.64
N LEU A 71 5.12 2.00 -13.59
CA LEU A 71 5.08 3.22 -14.37
C LEU A 71 4.76 4.44 -13.50
N ALA A 72 3.79 4.33 -12.59
CA ALA A 72 3.43 5.41 -11.67
C ALA A 72 4.60 5.78 -10.75
N LEU A 73 5.24 4.79 -10.12
CA LEU A 73 6.41 4.99 -9.26
C LEU A 73 7.58 5.60 -10.03
N SER A 74 7.86 5.10 -11.22
CA SER A 74 8.91 5.64 -12.09
C SER A 74 8.64 7.09 -12.47
N SER A 75 7.40 7.44 -12.79
CA SER A 75 6.99 8.81 -13.10
C SER A 75 7.17 9.74 -11.91
N MET A 76 6.75 9.32 -10.71
CA MET A 76 6.94 10.07 -9.47
C MET A 76 8.42 10.31 -9.19
N LEU A 77 9.27 9.28 -9.26
CA LEU A 77 10.71 9.42 -9.05
C LEU A 77 11.38 10.29 -10.13
N THR A 78 10.98 10.16 -11.39
CA THR A 78 11.55 10.95 -12.48
C THR A 78 11.18 12.43 -12.34
N ARG A 79 9.91 12.74 -12.09
CA ARG A 79 9.44 14.13 -12.05
C ARG A 79 9.71 14.81 -10.72
N ASP A 80 9.36 14.14 -9.63
CA ASP A 80 9.32 14.75 -8.30
C ASP A 80 10.69 14.68 -7.60
N ILE A 81 11.58 13.78 -8.04
CA ILE A 81 12.96 13.66 -7.52
C ILE A 81 13.98 14.10 -8.57
N TYR A 82 14.11 13.35 -9.68
CA TYR A 82 15.17 13.59 -10.67
C TYR A 82 15.08 14.97 -11.33
N PHE A 83 13.93 15.31 -11.92
CA PHE A 83 13.73 16.61 -12.56
C PHE A 83 13.70 17.75 -11.54
N ALA A 84 12.96 17.59 -10.44
CA ALA A 84 12.79 18.65 -9.45
C ALA A 84 14.09 19.01 -8.70
N TYR A 85 14.97 18.05 -8.39
CA TYR A 85 16.14 18.28 -7.53
C TYR A 85 17.50 18.04 -8.21
N PHE A 86 17.60 17.09 -9.13
CA PHE A 86 18.90 16.73 -9.75
C PHE A 86 19.16 17.47 -11.06
N ARG A 87 18.18 17.51 -11.97
CA ARG A 87 18.34 18.10 -13.30
C ARG A 87 17.07 18.79 -13.81
N LYS A 88 16.84 20.02 -13.33
CA LYS A 88 15.70 20.89 -13.69
C LYS A 88 15.62 21.27 -15.17
N THR A 89 16.67 21.03 -15.93
CA THR A 89 16.75 21.31 -17.38
C THR A 89 16.64 20.05 -18.23
N ALA A 90 16.35 18.88 -17.63
CA ALA A 90 16.25 17.63 -18.37
C ALA A 90 15.12 17.65 -19.40
N SER A 91 15.44 17.28 -20.64
CA SER A 91 14.46 17.20 -21.73
C SER A 91 13.44 16.08 -21.51
N LEU A 92 12.29 16.12 -22.18
CA LEU A 92 11.29 15.03 -22.13
C LEU A 92 11.87 13.66 -22.56
N LYS A 93 12.76 13.66 -23.56
CA LYS A 93 13.44 12.43 -24.01
C LYS A 93 14.30 11.84 -22.91
N GLU A 94 15.04 12.69 -22.21
CA GLU A 94 15.89 12.30 -21.09
C GLU A 94 15.06 11.79 -19.91
N GLN A 95 14.01 12.51 -19.51
CA GLN A 95 13.11 12.07 -18.45
C GLN A 95 12.48 10.70 -18.77
N THR A 96 12.07 10.49 -20.02
CA THR A 96 11.53 9.19 -20.46
C THR A 96 12.59 8.08 -20.36
N PHE A 97 13.84 8.36 -20.74
CA PHE A 97 14.93 7.40 -20.63
C PHE A 97 15.22 7.04 -19.17
N VAL A 98 15.35 8.05 -18.30
CA VAL A 98 15.54 7.85 -16.84
C VAL A 98 14.38 7.05 -16.26
N GLY A 99 13.14 7.36 -16.64
CA GLY A 99 11.97 6.60 -16.21
C GLY A 99 12.03 5.12 -16.60
N ARG A 100 12.47 4.80 -17.83
CA ARG A 100 12.64 3.40 -18.27
C ARG A 100 13.71 2.67 -17.44
N VAL A 101 14.83 3.34 -17.15
CA VAL A 101 15.87 2.78 -16.27
C VAL A 101 15.32 2.52 -14.87
N LEU A 102 14.56 3.47 -14.31
CA LEU A 102 13.93 3.32 -12.99
C LEU A 102 12.93 2.16 -12.94
N ILE A 103 12.15 1.92 -14.01
CA ILE A 103 11.24 0.75 -14.07
C ILE A 103 12.03 -0.55 -13.91
N VAL A 104 13.13 -0.71 -14.65
CA VAL A 104 13.98 -1.91 -14.57
C VAL A 104 14.59 -2.07 -13.17
N LEU A 105 15.10 -0.98 -12.60
CA LEU A 105 15.67 -1.00 -11.25
C LEU A 105 14.62 -1.37 -10.18
N LEU A 106 13.44 -0.77 -10.23
CA LEU A 106 12.33 -1.06 -9.32
C LEU A 106 11.86 -2.51 -9.45
N ALA A 107 11.78 -3.05 -10.67
CA ALA A 107 11.43 -4.44 -10.91
C ALA A 107 12.47 -5.41 -10.32
N ILE A 108 13.77 -5.12 -10.46
CA ILE A 108 14.85 -5.91 -9.86
C ILE A 108 14.76 -5.88 -8.32
N ILE A 109 14.54 -4.70 -7.72
CA ILE A 109 14.38 -4.56 -6.27
C ILE A 109 13.16 -5.38 -5.80
N GLY A 110 12.03 -5.28 -6.50
CA GLY A 110 10.84 -6.06 -6.22
C GLY A 110 11.10 -7.58 -6.27
N LEU A 111 11.83 -8.04 -7.28
CA LEU A 111 12.20 -9.46 -7.43
C LEU A 111 13.11 -9.94 -6.29
N ILE A 112 14.07 -9.12 -5.86
CA ILE A 112 14.95 -9.43 -4.72
C ILE A 112 14.12 -9.58 -3.43
N ILE A 113 13.18 -8.66 -3.19
CA ILE A 113 12.28 -8.74 -2.01
C ILE A 113 11.37 -9.96 -2.11
N ALA A 114 10.85 -10.27 -3.30
CA ALA A 114 9.96 -11.40 -3.53
C ALA A 114 10.63 -12.77 -3.28
N LYS A 115 11.96 -12.87 -3.40
CA LYS A 115 12.70 -14.11 -3.10
C LYS A 115 12.55 -14.54 -1.64
N ASN A 116 12.51 -13.59 -0.71
CA ASN A 116 12.32 -13.83 0.72
C ASN A 116 11.36 -12.78 1.28
N PRO A 117 10.04 -12.93 1.05
CA PRO A 117 9.09 -11.89 1.39
C PRO A 117 9.04 -11.69 2.91
N PRO A 118 8.92 -10.46 3.41
CA PRO A 118 8.97 -10.18 4.85
C PRO A 118 7.75 -10.69 5.63
N GLY A 119 6.64 -10.99 4.95
CA GLY A 119 5.41 -11.49 5.55
C GLY A 119 4.53 -12.17 4.50
N THR A 120 3.29 -12.46 4.86
CA THR A 120 2.27 -12.90 3.89
C THR A 120 1.90 -11.76 2.95
N ILE A 121 1.31 -12.07 1.78
CA ILE A 121 0.80 -11.06 0.85
C ILE A 121 -0.17 -10.11 1.57
N THR A 122 -1.06 -10.65 2.40
CA THR A 122 -2.01 -9.86 3.19
C THR A 122 -1.33 -8.95 4.20
N ALA A 123 -0.31 -9.43 4.93
CA ALA A 123 0.41 -8.62 5.91
C ALA A 123 1.18 -7.47 5.24
N ILE A 124 1.84 -7.75 4.12
CA ILE A 124 2.56 -6.73 3.33
C ILE A 124 1.57 -5.68 2.81
N ALA A 125 0.43 -6.11 2.27
CA ALA A 125 -0.61 -5.21 1.78
C ALA A 125 -1.19 -4.36 2.92
N THR A 126 -1.54 -4.96 4.06
CA THR A 126 -2.04 -4.22 5.24
C THR A 126 -1.04 -3.15 5.67
N GLN A 127 0.25 -3.47 5.70
CA GLN A 127 1.28 -2.51 6.08
C GLN A 127 1.40 -1.37 5.06
N ALA A 128 1.43 -1.67 3.75
CA ALA A 128 1.52 -0.66 2.71
C ALA A 128 0.31 0.30 2.70
N PHE A 129 -0.90 -0.24 2.84
CA PHE A 129 -2.12 0.58 2.92
C PHE A 129 -2.21 1.37 4.23
N THR A 130 -1.66 0.84 5.33
CA THR A 130 -1.60 1.56 6.61
C THR A 130 -0.70 2.79 6.51
N GLY A 131 0.47 2.67 5.85
CA GLY A 131 1.31 3.83 5.53
C GLY A 131 0.58 4.84 4.64
N LEU A 132 -0.02 4.39 3.54
CA LEU A 132 -0.79 5.27 2.65
C LEU A 132 -1.92 6.03 3.38
N ALA A 133 -2.60 5.38 4.32
CA ALA A 133 -3.66 5.99 5.10
C ALA A 133 -3.20 7.15 5.99
N VAL A 134 -1.91 7.23 6.35
CA VAL A 134 -1.33 8.39 7.08
C VAL A 134 -1.58 9.71 6.34
N LEU A 135 -1.58 9.67 5.00
CA LEU A 135 -1.79 10.86 4.19
C LEU A 135 -3.24 11.36 4.24
N PHE A 136 -4.20 10.51 4.61
CA PHE A 136 -5.63 10.81 4.50
C PHE A 136 -6.05 12.08 5.27
N PRO A 137 -5.72 12.26 6.56
CA PRO A 137 -6.08 13.48 7.28
C PRO A 137 -5.45 14.72 6.67
N THR A 138 -4.19 14.64 6.25
CA THR A 138 -3.46 15.77 5.65
C THR A 138 -4.08 16.19 4.31
N VAL A 139 -4.39 15.24 3.44
CA VAL A 139 -5.01 15.51 2.14
C VAL A 139 -6.39 16.15 2.32
N ILE A 140 -7.24 15.59 3.17
CA ILE A 140 -8.56 16.15 3.47
C ILE A 140 -8.43 17.57 4.01
N ALA A 141 -7.52 17.77 4.96
CA ALA A 141 -7.37 19.05 5.61
C ALA A 141 -6.87 20.14 4.64
N VAL A 142 -5.92 19.82 3.75
CA VAL A 142 -5.43 20.74 2.71
C VAL A 142 -6.50 21.03 1.65
N LEU A 143 -7.34 20.06 1.28
CA LEU A 143 -8.39 20.27 0.28
C LEU A 143 -9.55 21.12 0.80
N TYR A 144 -9.93 20.98 2.07
CA TYR A 144 -11.11 21.64 2.64
C TYR A 144 -10.79 22.84 3.55
N SER A 145 -9.54 23.00 3.99
CA SER A 145 -9.15 24.12 4.88
C SER A 145 -8.12 25.02 4.19
N LYS A 146 -8.40 26.32 4.18
CA LYS A 146 -7.51 27.33 3.53
C LYS A 146 -6.34 27.78 4.41
N THR A 147 -6.32 27.40 5.68
CA THR A 147 -5.49 28.02 6.72
C THR A 147 -4.42 27.09 7.31
N ILE A 148 -4.28 25.88 6.79
CA ILE A 148 -3.34 24.90 7.37
C ILE A 148 -1.91 25.21 6.96
N HIS A 149 -1.04 25.27 7.97
CA HIS A 149 0.38 25.55 7.76
C HIS A 149 1.11 24.31 7.21
N PRO A 150 2.01 24.46 6.21
CA PRO A 150 2.74 23.33 5.62
C PRO A 150 3.52 22.48 6.63
N LEU A 151 4.11 23.12 7.65
CA LEU A 151 4.82 22.39 8.72
C LEU A 151 3.90 21.45 9.51
N THR A 152 2.65 21.82 9.75
CA THR A 152 1.67 20.94 10.43
C THR A 152 1.42 19.68 9.60
N CYS A 153 1.29 19.83 8.28
CA CYS A 153 1.14 18.70 7.36
C CYS A 153 2.37 17.78 7.38
N ILE A 154 3.58 18.36 7.33
CA ILE A 154 4.83 17.59 7.36
C ILE A 154 4.96 16.82 8.68
N VAL A 155 4.70 17.48 9.83
CA VAL A 155 4.77 16.83 11.15
C VAL A 155 3.73 15.70 11.26
N SER A 156 2.50 15.92 10.78
CA SER A 156 1.47 14.87 10.77
C SER A 156 1.92 13.63 9.99
N ILE A 157 2.45 13.84 8.78
CA ILE A 157 2.94 12.75 7.92
C ILE A 157 4.11 12.01 8.59
N LEU A 158 5.13 12.74 9.05
CA LEU A 158 6.32 12.13 9.65
C LEU A 158 6.01 11.36 10.93
N VAL A 159 5.15 11.90 11.80
CA VAL A 159 4.74 11.23 13.03
C VAL A 159 3.86 10.02 12.72
N GLY A 160 2.96 10.12 11.75
CA GLY A 160 2.13 9.00 11.31
C GLY A 160 2.98 7.85 10.76
N GLU A 161 3.93 8.12 9.85
CA GLU A 161 4.84 7.11 9.30
C GLU A 161 5.77 6.52 10.38
N ALA A 162 6.26 7.34 11.31
CA ALA A 162 7.01 6.85 12.46
C ALA A 162 6.18 5.89 13.32
N ALA A 163 4.87 6.16 13.50
CA ALA A 163 3.97 5.25 14.21
C ALA A 163 3.74 3.94 13.43
N VAL A 164 3.60 4.00 12.10
CA VAL A 164 3.51 2.81 11.22
C VAL A 164 4.73 1.91 11.42
N ILE A 165 5.94 2.48 11.41
CA ILE A 165 7.19 1.75 11.66
C ILE A 165 7.24 1.24 13.11
N GLY A 166 6.82 2.05 14.08
CA GLY A 166 6.80 1.68 15.49
C GLY A 166 5.92 0.47 15.80
N PHE A 167 4.74 0.38 15.15
CA PHE A 167 3.88 -0.81 15.24
C PHE A 167 4.49 -2.02 14.53
N GLN A 168 5.14 -1.82 13.39
CA GLN A 168 5.78 -2.90 12.63
C GLN A 168 6.98 -3.50 13.36
N LEU A 169 7.78 -2.68 14.03
CA LEU A 169 8.94 -3.10 14.82
C LEU A 169 8.57 -3.62 16.22
N GLY A 170 7.29 -3.54 16.60
CA GLY A 170 6.83 -3.96 17.94
C GLY A 170 7.26 -3.04 19.08
N ILE A 171 7.73 -1.84 18.77
CA ILE A 171 8.07 -0.80 19.77
C ILE A 171 6.78 -0.30 20.43
N ILE A 172 5.71 -0.14 19.63
CA ILE A 172 4.40 0.26 20.12
C ILE A 172 3.59 -1.02 20.41
N PRO A 173 3.09 -1.20 21.65
CA PRO A 173 2.37 -2.40 22.00
C PRO A 173 1.04 -2.47 21.25
N LYS A 174 0.69 -3.68 20.78
CA LYS A 174 -0.59 -3.94 20.08
C LYS A 174 -1.82 -3.62 20.93
N SER A 175 -1.69 -3.54 22.26
CA SER A 175 -2.78 -3.11 23.15
C SER A 175 -3.31 -1.71 22.81
N LEU A 176 -2.47 -0.84 22.25
CA LEU A 176 -2.85 0.52 21.86
C LEU A 176 -3.79 0.57 20.65
N THR A 177 -3.98 -0.56 19.94
CA THR A 177 -4.95 -0.60 18.84
C THR A 177 -6.38 -0.81 19.30
N PHE A 178 -6.62 -1.10 20.58
CA PHE A 178 -7.96 -1.36 21.15
C PHE A 178 -8.75 -2.44 20.38
N GLY A 179 -8.05 -3.42 19.80
CA GLY A 179 -8.64 -4.48 18.98
C GLY A 179 -8.86 -4.11 17.51
N PHE A 180 -8.60 -2.86 17.11
CA PHE A 180 -8.61 -2.45 15.71
C PHE A 180 -7.27 -2.75 15.02
N LEU A 181 -7.27 -2.59 13.69
CA LEU A 181 -6.04 -2.57 12.90
C LEU A 181 -5.19 -1.32 13.26
N PRO A 182 -3.85 -1.40 13.21
CA PRO A 182 -2.96 -0.26 13.51
C PRO A 182 -3.27 1.02 12.74
N VAL A 183 -3.85 0.92 11.55
CA VAL A 183 -4.28 2.07 10.75
C VAL A 183 -5.22 3.02 11.49
N VAL A 184 -6.12 2.50 12.34
CA VAL A 184 -7.12 3.32 13.04
C VAL A 184 -6.46 4.31 14.02
N PRO A 185 -5.67 3.86 15.02
CA PRO A 185 -4.99 4.80 15.93
C PRO A 185 -3.96 5.68 15.21
N ILE A 186 -3.32 5.19 14.15
CA ILE A 186 -2.35 5.99 13.37
C ILE A 186 -3.04 7.15 12.64
N VAL A 187 -4.17 6.87 11.98
CA VAL A 187 -4.97 7.91 11.29
C VAL A 187 -5.56 8.89 12.32
N ALA A 188 -6.03 8.40 13.47
CA ALA A 188 -6.51 9.26 14.54
C ALA A 188 -5.42 10.18 15.09
N LEU A 189 -4.20 9.67 15.30
CA LEU A 189 -3.03 10.46 15.70
C LEU A 189 -2.68 11.52 14.66
N SER A 190 -2.63 11.12 13.38
CA SER A 190 -2.31 12.03 12.27
C SER A 190 -3.35 13.15 12.15
N ALA A 191 -4.63 12.82 12.31
CA ALA A 191 -5.73 13.78 12.34
C ALA A 191 -5.65 14.73 13.56
N LEU A 192 -5.31 14.21 14.73
CA LEU A 192 -5.14 15.03 15.95
C LEU A 192 -4.04 16.09 15.75
N ILE A 193 -2.90 15.72 15.16
CA ILE A 193 -1.81 16.66 14.87
C ILE A 193 -2.28 17.78 13.94
N ILE A 194 -3.04 17.42 12.90
CA ILE A 194 -3.63 18.40 11.97
C ILE A 194 -4.59 19.35 12.70
N VAL A 195 -5.49 18.83 13.55
CA VAL A 195 -6.45 19.64 14.30
C VAL A 195 -5.76 20.57 15.29
N VAL A 196 -4.76 20.08 16.03
CA VAL A 196 -4.02 20.91 16.99
C VAL A 196 -3.22 22.00 16.27
N GLY A 197 -2.56 21.66 15.16
CA GLY A 197 -1.77 22.62 14.39
C GLY A 197 -2.61 23.59 13.53
N SER A 198 -3.91 23.36 13.37
CA SER A 198 -4.83 24.32 12.75
C SER A 198 -5.35 25.37 13.74
N ILE A 199 -5.46 25.02 15.04
CA ILE A 199 -5.88 25.94 16.11
C ILE A 199 -4.78 26.97 16.43
N LYS A 200 -3.51 26.57 16.34
CA LYS A 200 -2.34 27.46 16.50
C LYS A 200 -1.60 27.57 15.17
N PRO A 201 -2.01 28.46 14.26
CA PRO A 201 -1.27 28.68 13.03
C PRO A 201 0.16 29.08 13.40
N ILE A 202 1.11 28.20 13.08
CA ILE A 202 2.54 28.50 13.19
C ILE A 202 2.76 29.76 12.35
N ARG A 203 3.31 30.82 12.96
CA ARG A 203 3.53 32.11 12.28
C ARG A 203 4.24 31.85 10.95
N ARG A 204 3.72 32.43 9.86
CA ARG A 204 4.45 32.51 8.60
C ARG A 204 5.82 33.11 8.88
N LEU A 205 6.87 32.33 8.64
CA LEU A 205 8.20 32.87 8.49
C LEU A 205 8.24 33.36 7.04
N ASP A 206 7.96 34.65 6.88
CA ASP A 206 8.07 35.38 5.62
C ASP A 206 9.56 35.48 5.21
#